data_AF-A0A542YPV6-F1
#
_entry.id   AF-A0A542YPV6-F1
#
_cell.length_a   1.000
_cell.length_b   1.000
_cell.length_c   1.000
_cell.angle_alpha   90.00
_cell.angle_beta   90.00
_cell.angle_gamma   90.00
#
_symmetry.space_group_name_H-M   'P 1'
#
loop_
_entity.id
_entity.type
_entity.pdbx_description
1 polymer ?
#
loop_
_entity_poly.entity_id
_entity_poly.type
_entity_poly.pdbx_seq_one_letter_code
_entity_poly.pdbx_strand_id
1 'polypeptide(L)'
;MRSLLRGVMVTRGIWAALAGVGVTWLAVVIGWSMIISVQVDPMRPPRGIGAVEVFGGALAVVLPVLTAPRYDGRERLAVASARMVQASVTTLVALLPLTVLPVWWLTLRIGSPTTETPPVVLLTGNLVLFGAVSSLLVLLLGRGWGALGAILAIVGVVIAQQVWPETAWTELFSTGTEWHTHWPLTIGWVVGLLLVAYRRGSVPRRTG
;
A
#
# COMPACT_ATOMS: atom_id res chain seq x y z
N MET A 1 4.26 0.50 29.76
CA MET A 1 4.88 -0.66 29.06
C MET A 1 3.93 -1.81 28.73
N ARG A 2 3.17 -2.36 29.68
CA ARG A 2 2.25 -3.51 29.42
C ARG A 2 1.13 -3.23 28.40
N SER A 3 0.66 -1.99 28.29
CA SER A 3 -0.35 -1.57 27.30
C SER A 3 0.20 -1.43 25.88
N LEU A 4 1.42 -0.89 25.75
CA LEU A 4 2.15 -0.75 24.47
C LEU A 4 2.45 -2.11 23.84
N LEU A 5 3.00 -3.05 24.63
CA LEU A 5 3.29 -4.41 24.17
C LEU A 5 2.02 -5.16 23.73
N ARG A 6 0.88 -4.94 24.40
CA ARG A 6 -0.41 -5.53 23.99
C ARG A 6 -0.91 -5.01 22.65
N GLY A 7 -0.76 -3.72 22.36
CA GLY A 7 -1.12 -3.17 21.04
C GLY A 7 -0.36 -3.86 19.89
N VAL A 8 0.94 -4.12 20.09
CA VAL A 8 1.77 -4.85 19.11
C VAL A 8 1.37 -6.32 19.02
N MET A 9 1.13 -6.99 20.16
CA MET A 9 0.76 -8.43 20.19
C MET A 9 -0.62 -8.73 19.55
N VAL A 10 -1.53 -7.77 19.48
CA VAL A 10 -2.87 -7.96 18.86
C VAL A 10 -2.79 -7.91 17.33
N THR A 11 -1.74 -7.28 16.78
CA THR A 11 -1.45 -7.31 15.34
C THR A 11 -0.81 -8.66 14.98
N ARG A 12 -1.63 -9.72 14.95
CA ARG A 12 -1.19 -11.03 14.47
C ARG A 12 -0.73 -10.89 13.03
N GLY A 13 0.37 -11.57 12.69
CA GLY A 13 0.88 -11.59 11.32
C GLY A 13 1.96 -10.55 11.01
N ILE A 14 2.48 -9.79 11.98
CA ILE A 14 3.66 -8.92 11.76
C ILE A 14 4.83 -9.73 11.18
N TRP A 15 5.13 -10.91 11.72
CA TRP A 15 6.19 -11.75 11.18
C TRP A 15 5.93 -12.21 9.75
N ALA A 16 4.68 -12.58 9.43
CA ALA A 16 4.28 -12.94 8.07
C ALA A 16 4.36 -11.73 7.12
N ALA A 17 4.02 -10.54 7.61
CA ALA A 17 4.15 -9.29 6.88
C ALA A 17 5.62 -8.96 6.59
N LEU A 18 6.50 -9.06 7.59
CA LEU A 18 7.94 -8.86 7.42
C LEU A 18 8.56 -9.89 6.46
N ALA A 19 8.16 -11.17 6.58
CA ALA A 19 8.57 -12.19 5.63
C ALA A 19 8.07 -11.87 4.20
N GLY A 20 6.81 -11.44 4.06
CA GLY A 20 6.25 -11.00 2.79
C GLY A 20 6.98 -9.81 2.18
N VAL A 21 7.38 -8.82 2.99
CA VAL A 21 8.25 -7.71 2.58
C VAL A 21 9.58 -8.24 2.06
N GLY A 22 10.26 -9.11 2.81
CA GLY A 22 11.54 -9.70 2.41
C GLY A 22 11.46 -10.52 1.11
N VAL A 23 10.41 -11.33 0.95
CA VAL A 23 10.14 -12.08 -0.30
C VAL A 23 9.90 -11.11 -1.46
N THR A 24 9.16 -10.03 -1.22
CA THR A 24 8.89 -9.01 -2.25
C THR A 24 10.18 -8.28 -2.63
N TRP A 25 11.06 -7.97 -1.68
CA TRP A 25 12.37 -7.39 -1.98
C TRP A 25 13.20 -8.32 -2.86
N LEU A 26 13.26 -9.61 -2.55
CA LEU A 26 13.95 -10.59 -3.39
C LEU A 26 13.34 -10.65 -4.80
N ALA A 27 12.01 -10.64 -4.91
CA ALA A 27 11.32 -10.63 -6.19
C ALA A 27 11.62 -9.35 -7.00
N VAL A 28 11.71 -8.19 -6.34
CA VAL A 28 12.13 -6.92 -6.95
C VAL A 28 13.57 -7.01 -7.46
N VAL A 29 14.49 -7.59 -6.68
CA VAL A 29 15.89 -7.76 -7.10
C VAL A 29 15.99 -8.66 -8.33
N ILE A 30 15.23 -9.76 -8.38
CA ILE A 30 15.24 -10.70 -9.51
C ILE A 30 14.55 -10.10 -10.74
N GLY A 31 13.42 -9.43 -10.54
CA GLY A 31 12.55 -8.89 -11.59
C GLY A 31 12.66 -7.39 -11.80
N TRP A 32 13.80 -6.77 -11.47
CA TRP A 32 13.93 -5.29 -11.43
C TRP A 32 13.66 -4.61 -12.79
N SER A 33 13.93 -5.31 -13.90
CA SER A 33 13.70 -4.86 -15.27
C SER A 33 12.36 -5.32 -15.85
N MET A 34 11.51 -5.96 -15.04
CA MET A 34 10.20 -6.44 -15.47
C MET A 34 9.30 -5.28 -15.88
N ILE A 35 8.70 -5.42 -17.06
CA ILE A 35 7.66 -4.54 -17.58
C ILE A 35 6.51 -5.40 -18.09
N ILE A 36 5.31 -5.17 -17.57
CA ILE A 36 4.08 -5.82 -18.05
C ILE A 36 3.37 -4.84 -18.97
N SER A 37 3.06 -5.28 -20.20
CA SER A 37 2.30 -4.48 -21.16
C SER A 37 0.81 -4.74 -20.97
N VAL A 38 0.03 -3.69 -20.71
CA VAL A 38 -1.43 -3.75 -20.61
C VAL A 38 -2.06 -3.05 -21.80
N GLN A 39 -2.91 -3.77 -22.54
CA GLN A 39 -3.67 -3.26 -23.66
C GLN A 39 -5.12 -3.72 -23.53
N VAL A 40 -6.04 -2.78 -23.27
CA VAL A 40 -7.48 -3.03 -23.16
C VAL A 40 -8.20 -2.48 -24.38
N ASP A 41 -7.92 -1.22 -24.75
CA ASP A 41 -8.33 -0.66 -26.04
C ASP A 41 -7.22 -0.90 -27.08
N PRO A 42 -7.47 -1.69 -28.15
CA PRO A 42 -6.50 -1.93 -29.23
C PRO A 42 -6.09 -0.67 -29.99
N MET A 43 -6.92 0.38 -29.98
CA MET A 43 -6.66 1.64 -30.69
C MET A 43 -5.72 2.56 -29.93
N ARG A 44 -5.42 2.26 -28.67
CA ARG A 44 -4.50 3.03 -27.82
C ARG A 44 -3.17 2.29 -27.65
N PRO A 45 -2.05 3.01 -27.47
CA PRO A 45 -0.78 2.38 -27.17
C PRO A 45 -0.87 1.59 -25.85
N PRO A 46 -0.09 0.51 -25.69
CA PRO A 46 -0.08 -0.26 -24.46
C PRO A 46 0.51 0.55 -23.29
N ARG A 47 -0.02 0.33 -22.09
CA ARG A 47 0.46 0.93 -20.85
C ARG A 47 1.43 -0.04 -20.16
N GLY A 48 2.68 0.37 -20.02
CA GLY A 48 3.68 -0.40 -19.28
C GLY A 48 3.46 -0.30 -17.77
N ILE A 49 3.53 -1.44 -17.07
CA ILE A 49 3.57 -1.53 -15.61
C ILE A 49 4.94 -2.05 -15.21
N GLY A 50 5.70 -1.23 -14.49
CA GLY A 50 7.05 -1.60 -14.04
C GLY A 50 7.05 -2.46 -12.77
N ALA A 51 8.19 -3.07 -12.48
CA ALA A 51 8.43 -3.85 -11.28
C ALA A 51 7.96 -3.16 -9.99
N VAL A 52 8.23 -1.87 -9.83
CA VAL A 52 7.83 -1.08 -8.65
C VAL A 52 6.32 -1.09 -8.44
N GLU A 53 5.55 -0.87 -9.50
CA GLU A 53 4.08 -0.83 -9.42
C GLU A 53 3.51 -2.22 -9.15
N VAL A 54 4.06 -3.26 -9.80
CA VAL A 54 3.61 -4.65 -9.61
C VAL A 54 3.88 -5.12 -8.18
N PHE A 55 5.13 -5.02 -7.72
CA PHE A 55 5.54 -5.53 -6.42
C PHE A 55 5.03 -4.63 -5.29
N GLY A 56 5.06 -3.31 -5.47
CA GLY A 56 4.50 -2.36 -4.51
C GLY A 56 2.98 -2.49 -4.39
N GLY A 57 2.27 -2.66 -5.52
CA GLY A 57 0.83 -2.91 -5.54
C GLY A 57 0.46 -4.24 -4.87
N ALA A 58 1.18 -5.32 -5.17
CA ALA A 58 0.98 -6.61 -4.53
C ALA A 58 1.18 -6.52 -3.00
N LEU A 59 2.24 -5.85 -2.56
CA LEU A 59 2.52 -5.63 -1.14
C LEU A 59 1.42 -4.79 -0.48
N ALA A 60 0.95 -3.73 -1.15
CA ALA A 60 -0.13 -2.87 -0.68
C ALA A 60 -1.44 -3.63 -0.47
N VAL A 61 -1.74 -4.64 -1.28
CA VAL A 61 -2.92 -5.50 -1.12
C VAL A 61 -2.72 -6.52 0.01
N VAL A 62 -1.57 -7.21 0.02
CA VAL A 62 -1.35 -8.35 0.92
C VAL A 62 -1.14 -7.91 2.36
N LEU A 63 -0.39 -6.83 2.60
CA LEU A 63 0.00 -6.46 3.96
C LEU A 63 -1.19 -6.15 4.87
N PRO A 64 -2.17 -5.31 4.47
CA PRO A 64 -3.28 -4.99 5.35
C PRO A 64 -4.15 -6.22 5.62
N VAL A 65 -4.22 -7.16 4.68
CA VAL A 65 -4.88 -8.45 4.89
C VAL A 65 -4.15 -9.22 5.98
N LEU A 66 -2.82 -9.39 5.88
CA LEU A 66 -2.04 -10.17 6.84
C LEU A 66 -2.08 -9.59 8.25
N THR A 67 -2.04 -8.26 8.37
CA THR A 67 -2.01 -7.54 9.64
C THR A 67 -3.37 -7.01 10.10
N ALA A 68 -4.45 -7.42 9.43
CA ALA A 68 -5.80 -6.95 9.75
C ALA A 68 -6.10 -7.23 11.23
N PRO A 69 -6.42 -6.20 12.02
CA PRO A 69 -6.78 -6.42 13.41
C PRO A 69 -8.05 -7.25 13.52
N ARG A 70 -8.03 -8.27 14.38
CA ARG A 70 -9.22 -9.07 14.72
C ARG A 70 -9.76 -8.55 16.04
N TYR A 71 -10.71 -7.63 15.96
CA TYR A 71 -11.37 -7.11 17.14
C TYR A 71 -12.70 -7.81 17.39
N ASP A 72 -12.89 -8.31 18.62
CA ASP A 72 -14.19 -8.79 19.08
C ASP A 72 -15.05 -7.60 19.55
N GLY A 73 -16.38 -7.70 19.47
CA GLY A 73 -17.33 -6.66 19.90
C GLY A 73 -17.16 -6.24 21.36
N ARG A 74 -16.58 -7.12 22.19
CA ARG A 74 -16.22 -6.89 23.60
C ARG A 74 -15.01 -5.96 23.78
N GLU A 75 -14.26 -5.68 22.73
CA GLU A 75 -12.99 -4.95 22.81
C GLU A 75 -13.14 -3.43 22.54
N ARG A 76 -14.38 -2.97 22.28
CA ARG A 76 -14.76 -1.56 21.96
C ARG A 76 -14.42 -0.51 23.03
N LEU A 77 -13.94 -0.91 24.20
CA LEU A 77 -13.67 -0.02 25.35
C LEU A 77 -12.19 0.39 25.50
N ALA A 78 -11.41 0.37 24.42
CA ALA A 78 -9.98 0.69 24.46
C ALA A 78 -9.66 2.10 24.99
N VAL A 79 -8.55 2.20 25.74
CA VAL A 79 -7.97 3.48 26.19
C VAL A 79 -7.37 4.21 24.99
N ALA A 80 -7.43 5.55 24.97
CA ALA A 80 -6.95 6.39 23.87
C ALA A 80 -5.53 6.05 23.40
N SER A 81 -4.60 5.78 24.32
CA SER A 81 -3.21 5.41 24.01
C SER A 81 -3.08 4.11 23.21
N ALA A 82 -3.94 3.11 23.46
CA ALA A 82 -3.94 1.86 22.70
C ALA A 82 -4.46 2.06 21.27
N ARG A 83 -5.45 2.95 21.09
CA ARG A 83 -5.98 3.32 19.76
C ARG A 83 -4.93 4.04 18.93
N MET A 84 -4.15 4.94 19.55
CA MET A 84 -3.04 5.62 18.88
C MET A 84 -1.99 4.62 18.38
N VAL A 85 -1.57 3.67 19.22
CA VAL A 85 -0.59 2.64 18.83
C VAL A 85 -1.09 1.83 17.64
N GLN A 86 -2.36 1.42 17.65
CA GLN A 86 -2.94 0.68 16.53
C GLN A 86 -2.97 1.52 15.25
N ALA A 87 -3.42 2.76 15.34
CA ALA A 87 -3.48 3.66 14.18
C ALA A 87 -2.08 3.86 13.59
N SER A 88 -1.06 4.03 14.45
CA SER A 88 0.34 4.09 14.04
C SER A 88 0.78 2.80 13.33
N VAL A 89 0.55 1.62 13.91
CA VAL A 89 0.92 0.33 13.30
C VAL A 89 0.24 0.15 11.95
N THR A 90 -1.06 0.44 11.86
CA THR A 90 -1.82 0.32 10.61
C THR A 90 -1.27 1.26 9.54
N THR A 91 -0.93 2.48 9.92
CA THR A 91 -0.36 3.46 9.00
C THR A 91 1.03 3.04 8.55
N LEU A 92 1.88 2.54 9.46
CA LEU A 92 3.19 2.00 9.11
C LEU A 92 3.07 0.85 8.12
N VAL A 93 2.12 -0.07 8.34
CA VAL A 93 1.83 -1.16 7.40
C VAL A 93 1.42 -0.62 6.03
N ALA A 94 0.56 0.40 5.97
CA ALA A 94 0.17 1.04 4.71
C ALA A 94 1.34 1.71 3.98
N LEU A 95 2.40 2.09 4.69
CA LEU A 95 3.61 2.71 4.13
C LEU A 95 4.69 1.70 3.73
N LEU A 96 4.65 0.46 4.22
CA LEU A 96 5.64 -0.58 3.88
C LEU A 96 5.82 -0.84 2.37
N PRO A 97 4.81 -0.71 1.49
CA PRO A 97 5.00 -0.78 0.03
C PRO A 97 6.07 0.17 -0.50
N LEU A 98 6.31 1.30 0.15
CA LEU A 98 7.38 2.24 -0.22
C LEU A 98 8.77 1.62 -0.17
N THR A 99 8.98 0.58 0.62
CA THR A 99 10.29 -0.09 0.73
C THR A 99 10.73 -0.76 -0.56
N VAL A 100 9.81 -1.00 -1.51
CA VAL A 100 10.13 -1.48 -2.85
C VAL A 100 10.99 -0.48 -3.63
N LEU A 101 10.76 0.83 -3.45
CA LEU A 101 11.48 1.89 -4.17
C LEU A 101 12.99 1.90 -3.92
N PRO A 102 13.50 1.97 -2.67
CA PRO A 102 14.94 1.98 -2.43
C PRO A 102 15.60 0.66 -2.87
N VAL A 103 14.92 -0.48 -2.72
CA VAL A 103 15.44 -1.78 -3.19
C VAL A 103 15.56 -1.78 -4.71
N TRP A 104 14.49 -1.44 -5.42
CA TRP A 104 14.47 -1.36 -6.87
C TRP A 104 15.52 -0.37 -7.40
N TRP A 105 15.60 0.82 -6.81
CA TRP A 105 16.55 1.86 -7.23
C TRP A 105 18.00 1.40 -7.05
N LEU A 106 18.32 0.76 -5.92
CA LEU A 106 19.65 0.23 -5.69
C LEU A 106 19.99 -0.88 -6.69
N THR A 107 19.06 -1.81 -6.93
CA THR A 107 19.23 -2.87 -7.93
C THR A 107 19.45 -2.30 -9.32
N LEU A 108 18.66 -1.30 -9.72
CA LEU A 108 18.81 -0.61 -11.00
C LEU A 108 20.19 0.05 -11.11
N ARG A 109 20.65 0.77 -10.08
CA ARG A 109 21.96 1.44 -10.10
C ARG A 109 23.13 0.47 -10.18
N ILE A 110 22.99 -0.73 -9.64
CA ILE A 110 24.00 -1.79 -9.74
C ILE A 110 23.93 -2.49 -11.10
N GLY A 111 22.73 -2.86 -11.55
CA GLY A 111 22.53 -3.65 -12.78
C GLY A 111 22.60 -2.84 -14.08
N SER A 112 22.30 -1.54 -14.02
CA SER A 112 22.32 -0.63 -15.16
C SER A 112 22.66 0.81 -14.73
N PRO A 113 23.93 1.08 -14.39
CA PRO A 113 24.35 2.36 -13.81
C PRO A 113 24.11 3.56 -14.72
N THR A 114 24.09 3.34 -16.04
CA THR A 114 23.88 4.38 -17.06
C THR A 114 22.40 4.68 -17.32
N THR A 115 21.46 3.93 -16.75
CA THR A 115 20.04 4.19 -16.93
C THR A 115 19.66 5.48 -16.21
N GLU A 116 19.21 6.47 -16.98
CA GLU A 116 18.57 7.66 -16.44
C GLU A 116 17.16 7.31 -15.96
N THR A 117 16.85 7.69 -14.73
CA THR A 117 15.52 7.53 -14.15
C THR A 117 15.03 8.86 -13.62
N PRO A 118 13.73 9.18 -13.78
CA PRO A 118 13.16 10.32 -13.10
C PRO A 118 13.29 10.19 -11.58
N PRO A 119 13.12 11.28 -10.82
CA PRO A 119 13.21 11.25 -9.36
C PRO A 119 12.22 10.24 -8.75
N VAL A 120 12.74 9.23 -8.03
CA VAL A 120 11.97 8.13 -7.43
C VAL A 120 10.86 8.62 -6.48
N VAL A 121 11.04 9.78 -5.86
CA VAL A 121 10.04 10.43 -5.00
C VAL A 121 8.70 10.66 -5.74
N LEU A 122 8.74 10.81 -7.06
CA LEU A 122 7.56 11.03 -7.89
C LEU A 122 6.72 9.75 -8.11
N LEU A 123 7.19 8.59 -7.65
CA LEU A 123 6.39 7.34 -7.60
C LEU A 123 5.85 7.03 -6.20
N THR A 124 6.33 7.74 -5.17
CA THR A 124 5.96 7.45 -3.77
C THR A 124 4.46 7.63 -3.53
N GLY A 125 3.84 8.63 -4.17
CA GLY A 125 2.41 8.92 -4.06
C GLY A 125 1.52 7.72 -4.32
N ASN A 126 1.69 7.09 -5.48
CA ASN A 126 0.89 5.92 -5.88
C ASN A 126 1.00 4.78 -4.86
N LEU A 127 2.22 4.47 -4.38
CA LEU A 127 2.43 3.38 -3.43
C LEU A 127 1.81 3.66 -2.07
N VAL A 128 1.96 4.89 -1.54
CA VAL A 128 1.28 5.30 -0.30
C VAL A 128 -0.23 5.24 -0.47
N LEU A 129 -0.73 5.77 -1.59
CA LEU A 129 -2.14 5.83 -1.89
C LEU A 129 -2.75 4.43 -1.96
N PHE A 130 -2.13 3.50 -2.71
CA PHE A 130 -2.60 2.12 -2.79
C PHE A 130 -2.53 1.39 -1.45
N GLY A 131 -1.47 1.60 -0.66
CA GLY A 131 -1.37 1.06 0.70
C GLY A 131 -2.47 1.59 1.62
N ALA A 132 -2.77 2.89 1.53
CA ALA A 132 -3.81 3.54 2.33
C ALA A 132 -5.23 3.08 1.94
N VAL A 133 -5.53 3.08 0.63
CA VAL A 133 -6.80 2.59 0.08
C VAL A 133 -7.02 1.14 0.46
N SER A 134 -6.03 0.27 0.27
CA SER A 134 -6.13 -1.14 0.63
C SER A 134 -6.39 -1.33 2.12
N SER A 135 -5.64 -0.61 2.98
CA SER A 135 -5.84 -0.67 4.43
C SER A 135 -7.22 -0.21 4.85
N LEU A 136 -7.73 0.87 4.25
CA LEU A 136 -9.08 1.36 4.48
C LEU A 136 -10.14 0.34 4.07
N LEU A 137 -10.03 -0.21 2.87
CA LEU A 137 -10.98 -1.22 2.38
C LEU A 137 -10.99 -2.46 3.27
N VAL A 138 -9.82 -2.93 3.73
CA VAL A 138 -9.74 -4.05 4.68
C VAL A 138 -10.34 -3.70 6.05
N LEU A 139 -10.12 -2.49 6.56
CA LEU A 139 -10.73 -2.05 7.81
C LEU A 139 -12.26 -1.91 7.73
N LEU A 140 -12.79 -1.50 6.58
CA LEU A 140 -14.21 -1.22 6.38
C LEU A 140 -15.00 -2.46 5.97
N LEU A 141 -14.46 -3.28 5.07
CA LEU A 141 -15.15 -4.41 4.42
C LEU A 141 -14.66 -5.77 4.92
N GLY A 142 -13.60 -5.80 5.71
CA GLY A 142 -12.93 -7.02 6.15
C GLY A 142 -11.91 -7.55 5.14
N ARG A 143 -11.22 -8.63 5.51
CA ARG A 143 -10.04 -9.15 4.78
C ARG A 143 -10.34 -9.55 3.33
N GLY A 144 -11.38 -10.34 3.10
CA GLY A 144 -11.70 -10.87 1.77
C GLY A 144 -12.17 -9.78 0.81
N TRP A 145 -13.27 -9.10 1.16
CA TRP A 145 -13.83 -8.03 0.34
C TRP A 145 -12.92 -6.81 0.22
N GLY A 146 -12.17 -6.48 1.28
CA GLY A 146 -11.19 -5.41 1.25
C GLY A 146 -10.04 -5.69 0.29
N ALA A 147 -9.50 -6.91 0.29
CA ALA A 147 -8.45 -7.33 -0.65
C ALA A 147 -8.94 -7.28 -2.10
N LEU A 148 -10.13 -7.83 -2.37
CA LEU A 148 -10.72 -7.79 -3.70
C LEU A 148 -10.95 -6.35 -4.17
N GLY A 149 -11.52 -5.50 -3.31
CA GLY A 149 -11.71 -4.08 -3.62
C GLY A 149 -10.39 -3.35 -3.90
N ALA A 150 -9.33 -3.66 -3.16
CA ALA A 150 -8.01 -3.07 -3.38
C ALA A 150 -7.40 -3.48 -4.72
N ILE A 151 -7.50 -4.77 -5.08
CA ILE A 151 -7.06 -5.27 -6.40
C ILE A 151 -7.84 -4.56 -7.50
N LEU A 152 -9.17 -4.51 -7.40
CA LEU A 152 -10.03 -3.86 -8.38
C LEU A 152 -9.72 -2.35 -8.50
N ALA A 153 -9.39 -1.68 -7.40
CA ALA A 153 -9.02 -0.27 -7.43
C ALA A 153 -7.70 -0.05 -8.18
N ILE A 154 -6.65 -0.83 -7.89
CA ILE A 154 -5.36 -0.73 -8.58
C ILE A 154 -5.51 -1.06 -10.07
N VAL A 155 -6.16 -2.18 -10.39
CA VAL A 155 -6.42 -2.61 -11.77
C VAL A 155 -7.28 -1.57 -12.50
N GLY A 156 -8.31 -1.04 -11.85
CA GLY A 156 -9.18 -0.01 -12.39
C GLY A 156 -8.41 1.27 -12.74
N VAL A 157 -7.47 1.71 -11.90
CA VAL A 157 -6.58 2.85 -12.19
C VAL A 157 -5.71 2.55 -13.42
N VAL A 158 -5.08 1.38 -13.49
CA VAL A 158 -4.24 0.98 -14.64
C VAL A 158 -5.05 0.95 -15.93
N ILE A 159 -6.25 0.37 -15.92
CA ILE A 159 -7.14 0.30 -17.08
C ILE A 159 -7.59 1.71 -17.46
N ALA A 160 -8.01 2.54 -16.50
CA ALA A 160 -8.43 3.91 -16.77
C ALA A 160 -7.31 4.74 -17.40
N GLN A 161 -6.07 4.60 -16.91
CA GLN A 161 -4.89 5.24 -17.51
C GLN A 161 -4.63 4.79 -18.95
N GLN A 162 -4.97 3.54 -19.31
CA GLN A 162 -4.79 3.05 -20.68
C GLN A 162 -5.92 3.49 -21.63
N VAL A 163 -7.16 3.46 -21.16
CA VAL A 163 -8.34 3.75 -21.98
C VAL A 163 -8.60 5.26 -22.11
N TRP A 164 -8.36 6.02 -21.03
CA TRP A 164 -8.64 7.46 -20.95
C TRP A 164 -7.45 8.27 -20.40
N PRO A 165 -6.27 8.22 -21.06
CA PRO A 165 -5.04 8.83 -20.54
C PRO A 165 -5.13 10.35 -20.32
N GLU A 166 -5.97 11.04 -21.10
CA GLU A 166 -6.09 12.50 -21.14
C GLU A 166 -7.09 13.07 -20.11
N THR A 167 -7.59 12.25 -19.18
CA THR A 167 -8.57 12.73 -18.18
C THR A 167 -7.89 13.33 -16.96
N ALA A 168 -8.50 14.37 -16.39
CA ALA A 168 -8.01 14.97 -15.13
C ALA A 168 -7.89 13.96 -13.97
N TRP A 169 -8.61 12.83 -14.03
CA TRP A 169 -8.48 11.75 -13.05
C TRP A 169 -7.19 10.93 -13.23
N THR A 170 -6.83 10.59 -14.47
CA THR A 170 -5.63 9.80 -14.77
C THR A 170 -4.35 10.59 -14.50
N GLU A 171 -4.40 11.92 -14.64
CA GLU A 171 -3.35 12.87 -14.25
C GLU A 171 -3.08 12.95 -12.73
N LEU A 172 -3.92 12.32 -11.89
CA LEU A 172 -3.67 12.27 -10.44
C LEU A 172 -2.68 11.16 -10.05
N PHE A 173 -2.42 10.22 -10.97
CA PHE A 173 -1.65 9.03 -10.72
C PHE A 173 -0.44 8.96 -11.65
N SER A 174 0.73 8.69 -11.08
CA SER A 174 1.94 8.43 -11.84
C SER A 174 1.76 7.26 -12.81
N THR A 175 2.44 7.33 -13.96
CA THR A 175 2.53 6.26 -14.95
C THR A 175 3.99 5.88 -15.21
N GLY A 176 4.23 4.86 -16.03
CA GLY A 176 5.59 4.51 -16.45
C GLY A 176 6.31 5.62 -17.22
N THR A 177 5.58 6.52 -17.88
CA THR A 177 6.12 7.62 -18.71
C THR A 177 6.07 8.97 -18.00
N GLU A 178 5.12 9.17 -17.09
CA GLU A 178 4.90 10.45 -16.41
C GLU A 178 4.95 10.25 -14.91
N TRP A 179 6.10 10.57 -14.32
CA TRP A 179 6.30 10.40 -12.89
C TRP A 179 5.88 11.65 -12.14
N HIS A 180 4.85 11.54 -11.32
CA HIS A 180 4.40 12.62 -10.46
C HIS A 180 3.63 12.08 -9.24
N THR A 181 3.63 12.86 -8.17
CA THR A 181 2.85 12.53 -6.96
C THR A 181 1.83 13.64 -6.70
N HIS A 182 0.55 13.30 -6.71
CA HIS A 182 -0.49 14.20 -6.24
C HIS A 182 -0.58 14.18 -4.70
N TRP A 183 0.26 14.99 -4.04
CA TRP A 183 0.37 15.03 -2.58
C TRP A 183 -0.94 15.29 -1.84
N PRO A 184 -1.81 16.23 -2.27
CA PRO A 184 -3.07 16.48 -1.57
C PRO A 184 -3.97 15.23 -1.51
N LEU A 185 -4.03 14.47 -2.62
CA LEU A 185 -4.81 13.22 -2.69
C LEU A 185 -4.20 12.17 -1.76
N THR A 186 -2.88 11.99 -1.84
CA THR A 186 -2.13 11.02 -1.03
C THR A 186 -2.32 11.29 0.47
N ILE A 187 -2.12 12.54 0.89
CA ILE A 187 -2.29 12.98 2.29
C ILE A 187 -3.75 12.79 2.73
N GLY A 188 -4.72 13.16 1.89
CA GLY A 188 -6.14 12.99 2.20
C GLY A 188 -6.50 11.53 2.53
N TRP A 189 -5.99 10.57 1.75
CA TRP A 189 -6.20 9.15 2.00
C TRP A 189 -5.48 8.63 3.24
N VAL A 190 -4.25 9.09 3.52
CA VAL A 190 -3.52 8.75 4.75
C VAL A 190 -4.25 9.29 5.99
N VAL A 191 -4.74 10.53 5.95
CA VAL A 191 -5.54 11.11 7.03
C VAL A 191 -6.84 10.33 7.21
N GLY A 192 -7.52 9.98 6.12
CA GLY A 192 -8.70 9.12 6.15
C GLY A 192 -8.43 7.77 6.83
N LEU A 193 -7.31 7.12 6.47
CA LEU A 193 -6.86 5.88 7.10
C LEU A 193 -6.64 6.06 8.61
N LEU A 194 -5.90 7.08 9.01
CA LEU A 194 -5.62 7.38 10.43
C LEU A 194 -6.92 7.56 11.22
N LEU A 195 -7.87 8.33 10.69
CA LEU A 195 -9.16 8.59 11.33
C LEU A 195 -9.98 7.30 11.49
N VAL A 196 -10.07 6.49 10.43
CA VAL A 196 -10.82 5.22 10.46
C VAL A 196 -10.14 4.20 11.37
N ALA A 197 -8.82 4.05 11.29
CA ALA A 197 -8.04 3.15 12.14
C ALA A 197 -8.16 3.54 13.61
N TYR A 198 -8.11 4.83 13.93
CA TYR A 198 -8.30 5.34 15.29
C TYR A 198 -9.72 5.06 15.81
N ARG A 199 -10.75 5.27 14.97
CA ARG A 199 -12.17 5.03 15.33
C ARG A 199 -12.50 3.54 15.47
N ARG A 200 -11.93 2.67 14.63
CA ARG A 200 -12.21 1.24 14.58
C ARG A 200 -11.31 0.39 15.49
N GLY A 201 -10.21 0.94 15.99
CA GLY A 201 -9.26 0.27 16.88
C GLY A 201 -9.84 -0.04 18.26
N SER A 202 -9.85 -1.31 18.67
CA SER A 202 -10.44 -1.71 19.94
C SER A 202 -9.66 -2.84 20.63
N VAL A 203 -8.74 -2.52 21.54
CA VAL A 203 -8.01 -3.49 22.38
C VAL A 203 -8.83 -3.81 23.65
N PRO A 204 -8.87 -5.07 24.12
CA PRO A 204 -9.67 -5.45 25.28
C PRO A 204 -9.27 -4.69 26.55
N ARG A 205 -10.27 -4.13 27.26
CA ARG A 205 -10.15 -3.80 28.69
C ARG A 205 -10.09 -5.12 29.44
N ARG A 206 -9.00 -5.38 30.19
CA ARG A 206 -9.18 -6.10 31.45
C ARG A 206 -9.64 -5.06 32.46
N THR A 207 -10.88 -5.20 32.92
CA THR A 207 -11.26 -4.79 34.28
C THR A 207 -10.26 -5.44 35.25
N GLY A 208 -9.99 -4.73 36.36
CA GLY A 208 -9.00 -5.08 37.37
C GLY A 208 -9.04 -6.53 37.82
#